data_AF-A0A7S1N8K2-F1
#
_entry.id   AF-A0A7S1N8K2-F1
#
_cell.length_a   1.000
_cell.length_b   1.000
_cell.length_c   1.000
_cell.angle_alpha   90.00
_cell.angle_beta   90.00
_cell.angle_gamma   90.00
#
_symmetry.space_group_name_H-M   'P 1'
#
loop_
_entity.id
_entity.type
_entity.pdbx_description
1 polymer ?
#
loop_
_entity_poly.entity_id
_entity_poly.type
_entity_poly.pdbx_seq_one_letter_code
_entity_poly.pdbx_strand_id
1 'polypeptide(L)'
;AYNIRFTLAPVPGWTVADAVSDTIRAKTCGQTEYFIINDTACQPCPEGAMCNSSSVLVTAEHHWRSSTNTPTFLRCIRDTRCLAGYEVGTCRERFRGPLCKLCDPKHIGAGCQPCSNPLFSVLQLSG
;
A
#
# COMPACT_ATOMS: atom_id res chain seq x y z
N ALA A 1 -19.80 1.95 21.16
CA ALA A 1 -19.92 0.73 21.98
C ALA A 1 -20.95 -0.17 21.31
N TYR A 2 -20.58 -1.42 20.98
CA TYR A 2 -21.50 -2.38 20.38
C TYR A 2 -22.11 -3.23 21.50
N ASN A 3 -23.44 -3.31 21.53
CA ASN A 3 -24.15 -4.20 22.46
C ASN A 3 -24.33 -5.56 21.79
N ILE A 4 -23.54 -6.56 22.18
CA ILE A 4 -23.70 -7.93 21.69
C ILE A 4 -24.70 -8.64 22.61
N ARG A 5 -25.79 -9.16 22.05
CA ARG A 5 -26.75 -10.00 22.76
C ARG A 5 -26.59 -11.45 22.30
N PHE A 6 -26.38 -12.35 23.25
CA PHE A 6 -26.35 -13.79 22.98
C PHE A 6 -27.67 -14.41 23.43
N THR A 7 -28.23 -15.27 22.60
CA THR A 7 -29.38 -16.13 22.95
C THR A 7 -28.86 -17.55 23.07
N LEU A 8 -28.89 -18.11 24.27
CA LEU A 8 -28.44 -19.48 24.51
C LEU A 8 -29.60 -20.45 24.30
N ALA A 9 -29.34 -21.56 23.60
CA ALA A 9 -30.27 -22.67 23.55
C ALA A 9 -30.22 -23.45 24.88
N PRO A 10 -31.36 -23.88 25.46
CA PRO A 10 -31.34 -24.69 26.67
C PRO A 10 -30.70 -26.05 26.38
N VAL A 11 -29.59 -26.36 27.06
CA VAL A 11 -28.93 -27.68 27.00
C VAL A 11 -29.27 -28.42 28.31
N PRO A 12 -29.83 -29.65 28.27
CA PRO A 12 -30.16 -30.39 29.48
C PRO A 12 -28.94 -30.57 30.39
N GLY A 13 -29.07 -30.15 31.65
CA GLY A 13 -28.00 -30.27 32.65
C GLY A 13 -26.99 -29.12 32.70
N TRP A 14 -27.14 -28.08 31.88
CA TRP A 14 -26.31 -26.87 31.93
C TRP A 14 -27.12 -25.68 32.44
N THR A 15 -26.50 -24.83 33.27
CA THR A 15 -27.13 -23.60 33.76
C THR A 15 -26.44 -22.38 33.17
N VAL A 16 -27.13 -21.24 33.09
CA VAL A 16 -26.52 -19.99 32.58
C VAL A 16 -25.36 -19.51 33.46
N ALA A 17 -25.25 -20.00 34.70
CA ALA A 17 -24.12 -19.74 35.60
C ALA A 17 -22.79 -20.32 35.08
N ASP A 18 -22.83 -21.29 34.16
CA ASP A 18 -21.65 -21.88 33.51
C ASP A 18 -21.16 -21.05 32.31
N ALA A 19 -21.89 -19.99 31.93
CA ALA A 19 -21.50 -19.10 30.85
C ALA A 19 -20.35 -18.18 31.31
N VAL A 20 -19.13 -18.50 30.87
CA VAL A 20 -17.98 -17.61 31.04
C VAL A 20 -18.09 -16.47 30.05
N SER A 21 -18.32 -15.26 30.56
CA SER A 21 -18.22 -14.03 29.78
C SER A 21 -16.82 -13.46 29.96
N ASP A 22 -15.97 -13.60 28.95
CA ASP A 22 -14.70 -12.88 28.90
C ASP A 22 -14.83 -11.63 28.01
N THR A 23 -13.98 -10.64 28.26
CA THR A 23 -13.91 -9.45 27.43
C THR A 23 -13.30 -9.83 26.08
N ILE A 24 -14.05 -9.69 24.98
CA ILE A 24 -13.47 -9.74 23.63
C ILE A 24 -12.55 -8.53 23.49
N ARG A 25 -11.26 -8.72 23.76
CA ARG A 25 -10.24 -7.73 23.46
C ARG A 25 -10.03 -7.77 21.94
N ALA A 26 -10.58 -6.77 21.24
CA ALA A 26 -10.19 -6.53 19.86
C ALA A 26 -8.67 -6.34 19.84
N LYS A 27 -7.95 -7.29 19.24
CA LYS A 27 -6.50 -7.19 19.09
C LYS A 27 -6.24 -6.04 18.12
N THR A 28 -5.67 -4.95 18.61
CA THR A 28 -5.13 -3.90 17.75
C THR A 28 -3.82 -4.37 17.15
N CYS A 29 -3.64 -4.17 15.86
CA CYS A 29 -2.40 -4.53 15.19
C CYS A 29 -1.25 -3.65 15.65
N GLY A 30 -0.05 -4.24 15.74
CA GLY A 30 1.17 -3.49 16.01
C GLY A 30 1.47 -2.48 14.90
N GLN A 31 2.39 -1.55 15.16
CA GLN A 31 2.79 -0.53 14.18
C GLN A 31 3.39 -1.13 12.89
N THR A 32 3.95 -2.33 12.99
CA THR A 32 4.56 -3.10 11.90
C THR A 32 3.59 -4.11 11.29
N GLU A 33 2.30 -4.00 11.57
CA GLU A 33 1.26 -4.90 11.09
C GLU A 33 0.10 -4.09 10.47
N TYR A 34 -0.70 -4.77 9.65
CA TYR A 34 -1.95 -4.24 9.09
C TYR A 34 -3.07 -5.24 9.33
N PHE A 35 -4.32 -4.79 9.22
CA PHE A 35 -5.47 -5.70 9.29
C PHE A 35 -6.25 -5.70 7.98
N ILE A 36 -6.82 -6.85 7.66
CA ILE A 36 -7.80 -6.97 6.58
C ILE A 36 -9.18 -6.82 7.22
N ILE A 37 -10.06 -6.03 6.60
CA ILE A 37 -11.43 -5.86 7.09
C ILE A 37 -12.11 -7.24 7.09
N ASN A 38 -12.74 -7.60 8.22
CA ASN A 38 -13.35 -8.92 8.49
C ASN A 38 -12.37 -10.07 8.74
N ASP A 39 -11.07 -9.80 8.82
CA ASP A 39 -10.11 -10.76 9.38
C ASP A 39 -9.99 -10.54 10.90
N THR A 40 -9.67 -11.61 11.60
CA THR A 40 -9.40 -11.62 13.05
C THR A 40 -7.90 -11.57 13.36
N ALA A 41 -7.06 -11.79 12.35
CA ALA A 41 -5.61 -11.77 12.47
C ALA A 41 -5.01 -10.50 11.85
N CYS A 42 -3.95 -10.00 12.50
CA CYS A 42 -3.08 -8.99 11.92
C CYS A 42 -2.07 -9.67 11.00
N GLN A 43 -1.80 -9.02 9.88
CA GLN A 43 -0.82 -9.46 8.89
C GLN A 43 0.46 -8.62 9.05
N PRO A 44 1.64 -9.21 8.79
CA PRO A 44 2.88 -8.45 8.81
C PRO A 44 2.85 -7.36 7.73
N CYS A 45 3.42 -6.19 8.02
CA CYS A 45 3.49 -5.12 7.03
C CYS A 45 4.36 -5.56 5.83
N PRO A 46 3.85 -5.51 4.59
CA PRO A 46 4.61 -5.91 3.42
C PRO A 46 5.88 -5.06 3.23
N GLU A 47 6.94 -5.65 2.67
CA GLU A 47 8.11 -4.87 2.26
C GLU A 47 7.68 -3.79 1.26
N GLY A 48 8.14 -2.56 1.46
CA GLY A 48 7.77 -1.42 0.62
C GLY A 48 6.43 -0.77 0.95
N ALA A 49 5.78 -1.18 2.04
CA ALA A 49 4.57 -0.58 2.56
C ALA A 49 4.80 0.16 3.90
N MET A 50 3.90 1.08 4.21
CA MET A 50 3.73 1.72 5.51
C MET A 50 2.31 1.40 6.01
N CYS A 51 2.21 0.70 7.13
CA CYS A 51 0.95 0.13 7.59
C CYS A 51 0.33 0.87 8.79
N ASN A 52 1.14 1.40 9.70
CA ASN A 52 0.70 2.22 10.85
C ASN A 52 -0.54 1.66 11.59
N SER A 53 -0.61 0.33 11.79
CA SER A 53 -1.75 -0.35 12.43
C SER A 53 -3.10 -0.15 11.71
N SER A 54 -3.11 0.21 10.42
CA SER A 54 -4.29 0.50 9.61
C SER A 54 -4.63 -0.66 8.67
N SER A 55 -5.85 -0.68 8.11
CA SER A 55 -6.18 -1.50 6.93
C SER A 55 -5.72 -0.88 5.63
N VAL A 56 -5.32 0.39 5.67
CA VAL A 56 -4.84 1.14 4.52
C VAL A 56 -3.32 0.99 4.43
N LEU A 57 -2.87 0.34 3.36
CA LEU A 57 -1.46 0.28 3.01
C LEU A 57 -1.06 1.52 2.22
N VAL A 58 0.01 2.18 2.64
CA VAL A 58 0.63 3.31 1.94
C VAL A 58 1.95 2.83 1.32
N THR A 59 2.24 3.24 0.09
CA THR A 59 3.51 2.90 -0.56
C THR A 59 4.65 3.65 0.13
N ALA A 60 5.72 2.95 0.50
CA ALA A 60 6.94 3.58 1.02
C ALA A 60 7.72 4.27 -0.11
N GLU A 61 8.68 5.14 0.25
CA GLU A 61 9.55 5.75 -0.75
C GLU A 61 10.35 4.68 -1.51
N HIS A 62 10.70 4.97 -2.76
CA HIS A 62 11.45 4.06 -3.65
C HIS A 62 10.71 2.76 -4.02
N HIS A 63 9.42 2.66 -3.68
CA HIS A 63 8.55 1.54 -4.06
C HIS A 63 7.38 2.01 -4.92
N TRP A 64 6.82 1.07 -5.66
CA TRP A 64 5.72 1.28 -6.58
C TRP A 64 4.68 0.19 -6.41
N ARG A 65 3.42 0.54 -6.58
CA ARG A 65 2.30 -0.42 -6.59
C ARG A 65 1.41 -0.21 -7.79
N SER A 66 0.85 -1.31 -8.28
CA SER A 66 -0.09 -1.33 -9.42
C SER A 66 -1.53 -1.03 -9.04
N SER A 67 -1.88 -1.17 -7.75
CA SER A 67 -3.23 -0.95 -7.24
C SER A 67 -3.20 -0.69 -5.73
N THR A 68 -4.23 -0.02 -5.20
CA THR A 68 -4.45 0.12 -3.76
C THR A 68 -4.95 -1.16 -3.09
N ASN A 69 -5.38 -2.15 -3.88
CA ASN A 69 -5.99 -3.41 -3.40
C ASN A 69 -5.00 -4.57 -3.36
N THR A 70 -3.73 -4.34 -3.70
CA THR A 70 -2.68 -5.37 -3.63
C THR A 70 -1.73 -5.08 -2.48
N PRO A 71 -1.32 -6.10 -1.70
CA PRO A 71 -0.25 -5.97 -0.72
C PRO A 71 1.14 -6.10 -1.39
N THR A 72 1.22 -6.15 -2.72
CA THR A 72 2.47 -6.29 -3.46
C THR A 72 3.04 -4.92 -3.82
N PHE A 73 4.24 -4.66 -3.33
CA PHE A 73 5.02 -3.46 -3.63
C PHE A 73 6.31 -3.86 -4.31
N LEU A 74 6.65 -3.16 -5.38
CA LEU A 74 7.83 -3.43 -6.19
C LEU A 74 8.84 -2.31 -5.98
N ARG A 75 10.11 -2.68 -5.78
CA ARG A 75 11.19 -1.69 -5.73
C ARG A 75 11.34 -0.99 -7.08
N CYS A 76 11.49 0.32 -7.04
CA CYS A 76 11.73 1.12 -8.23
C CYS A 76 13.12 0.80 -8.78
N ILE A 77 13.29 0.64 -10.10
CA ILE A 77 14.62 0.34 -10.70
C ILE A 77 15.64 1.46 -10.38
N ARG A 78 15.15 2.70 -10.31
CA ARG A 78 15.93 3.83 -9.80
C ARG A 78 15.18 4.36 -8.61
N ASP A 79 15.75 4.13 -7.43
CA ASP A 79 15.12 4.40 -6.15
C ASP A 79 14.49 5.80 -6.12
N THR A 80 15.17 6.80 -6.66
CA THR A 80 14.74 8.20 -6.64
C THR A 80 13.52 8.56 -7.49
N ARG A 81 12.90 7.66 -8.25
CA ARG A 81 11.77 8.02 -9.14
C ARG A 81 10.39 7.77 -8.58
N CYS A 82 10.26 6.77 -7.72
CA CYS A 82 8.98 6.40 -7.13
C CYS A 82 8.79 7.15 -5.80
N LEU A 83 7.62 7.76 -5.63
CA LEU A 83 7.28 8.52 -4.43
C LEU A 83 6.45 7.68 -3.47
N ALA A 84 6.62 7.96 -2.18
CA ALA A 84 5.71 7.44 -1.16
C ALA A 84 4.30 8.01 -1.37
N GLY A 85 3.28 7.23 -1.00
CA GLY A 85 1.90 7.72 -1.08
C GLY A 85 0.83 6.64 -1.20
N TYR A 86 -0.41 7.07 -1.02
CA TYR A 86 -1.59 6.23 -1.20
C TYR A 86 -1.96 6.09 -2.69
N GLU A 87 -1.71 7.09 -3.53
CA GLU A 87 -2.09 6.98 -4.93
C GLU A 87 -1.29 5.91 -5.67
N VAL A 88 -1.97 5.23 -6.61
CA VAL A 88 -1.37 4.18 -7.43
C VAL A 88 -0.34 4.80 -8.36
N GLY A 89 0.85 4.21 -8.37
CA GLY A 89 1.90 4.58 -9.31
C GLY A 89 2.36 6.04 -9.24
N THR A 90 2.40 6.61 -8.04
CA THR A 90 2.92 7.96 -7.80
C THR A 90 4.41 8.05 -8.19
N CYS A 91 4.71 8.93 -9.13
CA CYS A 91 6.05 9.14 -9.67
C CYS A 91 6.53 10.57 -9.42
N ARG A 92 7.84 10.77 -9.35
CA ARG A 92 8.44 12.12 -9.40
C ARG A 92 8.12 12.77 -10.74
N GLU A 93 8.16 14.10 -10.73
CA GLU A 93 7.98 14.94 -11.92
C GLU A 93 8.79 14.40 -13.12
N ARG A 94 8.19 14.41 -14.31
CA ARG A 94 8.77 13.97 -15.60
C ARG A 94 8.79 12.45 -15.79
N PHE A 95 8.39 11.68 -14.78
CA PHE A 95 8.30 10.22 -14.84
C PHE A 95 6.87 9.75 -14.66
N ARG A 96 6.52 8.65 -15.33
CA ARG A 96 5.20 8.02 -15.24
C ARG A 96 5.23 6.51 -15.52
N GLY A 97 4.06 5.90 -15.41
CA GLY A 97 3.82 4.51 -15.78
C GLY A 97 4.39 3.50 -14.78
N PRO A 98 4.42 2.21 -15.15
CA PRO A 98 4.89 1.15 -14.26
C PRO A 98 6.32 1.39 -13.80
N LEU A 99 6.52 1.36 -12.48
CA LEU A 99 7.81 1.60 -11.82
C LEU A 99 8.46 2.94 -12.20
N CYS A 100 7.67 3.92 -12.63
CA CYS A 100 8.14 5.24 -13.05
C CYS A 100 9.26 5.17 -14.11
N LYS A 101 9.14 4.19 -15.02
CA LYS A 101 10.13 3.93 -16.07
C LYS A 101 9.92 4.76 -17.32
N LEU A 102 8.72 5.28 -17.54
CA LEU A 102 8.38 6.05 -18.71
C LEU A 102 8.58 7.53 -18.43
N CYS A 103 8.93 8.28 -19.47
CA CYS A 103 8.92 9.73 -19.39
C CYS A 103 7.53 10.28 -19.63
N ASP A 104 7.22 11.40 -18.98
CA ASP A 104 6.07 12.21 -19.33
C ASP A 104 6.13 12.64 -20.81
N PRO A 105 4.98 12.99 -21.42
CA PRO A 105 4.97 13.58 -22.74
C PRO A 105 5.96 14.75 -22.83
N LYS A 106 6.64 14.87 -23.98
CA LYS A 106 7.69 15.88 -24.25
C LYS A 106 8.98 15.71 -23.43
N HIS A 107 9.20 14.56 -22.81
CA HIS A 107 10.47 14.21 -22.17
C HIS A 107 11.05 12.92 -22.76
N ILE A 108 12.38 12.86 -22.91
CA ILE A 108 13.08 11.73 -23.54
C ILE A 108 14.38 11.36 -22.82
N GLY A 109 14.89 10.17 -23.13
CA GLY A 109 16.17 9.67 -22.64
C GLY A 109 16.14 9.17 -21.19
N ALA A 110 17.28 8.66 -20.73
CA ALA A 110 17.40 8.02 -19.42
C ALA A 110 17.12 8.96 -18.22
N GLY A 111 17.20 10.27 -18.42
CA GLY A 111 16.91 11.28 -17.41
C GLY A 111 15.59 12.02 -17.61
N CYS A 112 14.74 11.59 -18.56
CA CYS A 112 13.51 12.28 -18.96
C CYS A 112 13.71 13.78 -19.09
N GLN A 113 14.61 14.17 -19.99
CA GLN A 113 14.92 15.55 -20.28
C GLN A 113 13.91 16.13 -21.27
N PRO A 114 13.58 17.44 -21.19
CA PRO A 114 12.65 18.07 -22.12
C PRO A 114 13.11 17.91 -23.57
N CYS A 115 12.20 17.64 -24.51
CA CYS A 115 12.52 17.57 -25.94
C CYS A 115 13.06 18.88 -26.51
N SER A 116 12.74 20.02 -25.88
CA SER A 116 13.27 21.35 -26.25
C SER A 116 14.69 21.61 -25.76
N ASN A 117 15.37 20.59 -25.22
CA ASN A 117 16.75 20.73 -24.79
C ASN A 117 17.65 20.94 -26.02
N PRO A 118 18.36 22.09 -26.13
CA PRO A 118 19.20 22.41 -27.28
C PRO A 118 20.30 21.37 -27.56
N LEU A 119 20.66 20.53 -26.57
CA LEU A 119 21.62 19.43 -26.75
C LEU A 119 21.10 18.32 -27.70
N PHE A 120 19.79 18.14 -27.84
CA PHE A 120 19.21 17.16 -28.77
C PHE A 120 18.97 17.73 -30.18
N SER A 121 18.82 19.05 -30.32
CA SER A 121 18.69 19.71 -31.62
C SER A 121 19.95 19.56 -32.48
N VAL A 122 21.12 19.36 -31.87
CA VAL A 122 22.40 19.16 -32.60
C VAL A 122 22.57 17.73 -33.10
N LEU A 123 22.00 16.74 -32.41
CA LEU A 123 22.10 15.31 -32.78
C LEU A 123 21.15 14.90 -33.92
N GLN A 124 20.12 15.69 -34.23
CA GLN A 124 19.25 15.45 -35.40
C GLN A 124 19.76 16.10 -36.70
N LEU A 125 20.83 16.88 -36.66
CA LEU A 125 21.42 17.53 -37.84
C LEU A 125 22.73 16.86 -38.31
N SER A 126 23.11 15.74 -37.71
CA SER A 126 24.32 14.97 -38.06
C SER A 126 24.02 13.57 -38.60
N GLY A 127 22.77 13.32 -39.04
CA GLY A 127 22.34 12.11 -39.74
C GLY A 127 21.96 12.41 -41.18
#